data_AF-A0A526V344-F1
#
_entry.id   AF-A0A526V344-F1
#
_cell.length_a   1.000
_cell.length_b   1.000
_cell.length_c   1.000
_cell.angle_alpha   90.00
_cell.angle_beta   90.00
_cell.angle_gamma   90.00
#
_symmetry.space_group_name_H-M   'P 1'
#
loop_
_entity.id
_entity.type
_entity.pdbx_description
1 polymer ?
#
loop_
_entity_poly.entity_id
_entity_poly.type
_entity_poly.pdbx_seq_one_letter_code
_entity_poly.pdbx_strand_id
1 'polypeptide(L)'
;LLSPDQAVGLGLILHELASNALKYGSLSVPSGRVDLGWRTQGRRDARRLVLTWRESGGPQVAPPDRHGFGSILIRRSLAKVISSEVTHEFRPEGVFAEISMPLEELSK
;
A
#
# COMPACT_ATOMS: atom_id res chain seq x y z
N LEU A 1 5.23 -9.30 -14.51
CA LEU A 1 4.11 -8.36 -14.59
C LEU A 1 3.20 -8.59 -13.40
N LEU A 2 2.31 -7.65 -13.14
CA LEU A 2 1.16 -7.91 -12.27
C LEU A 2 0.11 -8.64 -13.09
N SER A 3 -0.50 -9.67 -12.52
CA SER A 3 -1.72 -10.24 -13.05
C SER A 3 -2.86 -9.21 -13.01
N PRO A 4 -3.92 -9.36 -13.80
CA PRO A 4 -5.07 -8.45 -13.76
C PRO A 4 -5.64 -8.28 -12.33
N ASP A 5 -5.78 -9.37 -11.59
CA ASP A 5 -6.29 -9.35 -10.21
C ASP A 5 -5.33 -8.59 -9.26
N GLN A 6 -4.02 -8.74 -9.45
CA GLN A 6 -3.02 -7.99 -8.69
C GLN A 6 -3.07 -6.49 -9.00
N ALA A 7 -3.23 -6.13 -10.28
CA ALA A 7 -3.33 -4.73 -10.69
C ALA A 7 -4.58 -4.05 -10.12
N VAL A 8 -5.73 -4.74 -10.17
CA VAL A 8 -6.99 -4.26 -9.57
C VAL A 8 -6.85 -4.13 -8.05
N GLY A 9 -6.28 -5.14 -7.39
CA GLY A 9 -6.04 -5.12 -5.95
C GLY A 9 -5.14 -3.96 -5.52
N LEU A 10 -4.04 -3.73 -6.25
CA LEU A 10 -3.13 -2.61 -6.00
C LEU A 10 -3.84 -1.26 -6.19
N GLY A 11 -4.63 -1.10 -7.25
CA GLY A 11 -5.39 0.12 -7.50
C GLY A 11 -6.34 0.48 -6.35
N LEU A 12 -7.05 -0.51 -5.81
CA LEU A 12 -7.92 -0.33 -4.65
C LEU A 12 -7.15 0.06 -3.39
N ILE A 13 -5.99 -0.58 -3.13
CA ILE A 13 -5.16 -0.25 -1.97
C ILE A 13 -4.67 1.21 -2.06
N LEU A 14 -4.16 1.63 -3.22
CA LEU A 14 -3.69 3.00 -3.43
C LEU A 14 -4.82 4.02 -3.32
N HIS A 15 -6.02 3.69 -3.80
CA HIS A 15 -7.20 4.56 -3.66
C HIS A 15 -7.56 4.79 -2.19
N GLU A 16 -7.61 3.73 -1.39
CA GLU A 16 -7.91 3.83 0.04
C GLU A 16 -6.83 4.61 0.81
N LEU A 17 -5.54 4.37 0.52
CA LEU A 17 -4.43 5.14 1.11
C LEU A 17 -4.55 6.63 0.77
N ALA A 18 -4.80 6.97 -0.50
CA ALA A 18 -4.98 8.36 -0.91
C ALA A 18 -6.21 9.02 -0.28
N SER A 19 -7.33 8.30 -0.18
CA SER A 19 -8.56 8.77 0.48
C SER A 19 -8.31 9.09 1.96
N ASN A 20 -7.57 8.24 2.66
CA ASN A 20 -7.20 8.46 4.05
C ASN A 20 -6.22 9.63 4.21
N ALA A 21 -5.22 9.73 3.33
CA ALA A 21 -4.27 10.83 3.34
C ALA A 21 -4.97 12.18 3.16
N LEU A 22 -5.98 12.27 2.28
CA LEU A 22 -6.77 13.48 2.05
C LEU A 22 -7.68 13.84 3.24
N LYS A 23 -8.31 12.84 3.87
CA LYS A 23 -9.28 13.08 4.95
C LYS A 23 -8.61 13.34 6.30
N TYR A 24 -7.51 12.62 6.56
CA TYR A 24 -6.95 12.50 7.90
C TYR A 24 -5.42 12.66 7.95
N GLY A 25 -4.72 12.51 6.82
CA GLY A 25 -3.27 12.40 6.77
C GLY A 25 -2.58 13.58 6.11
N SER A 26 -1.43 13.31 5.51
CA SER A 26 -0.55 14.31 4.88
C SER A 26 -1.24 15.18 3.83
N LEU A 27 -2.08 14.60 2.97
CA LEU A 27 -2.74 15.37 1.89
C LEU A 27 -3.90 16.25 2.38
N SER A 28 -4.23 16.23 3.68
CA SER A 28 -5.24 17.12 4.27
C SER A 28 -4.72 18.55 4.53
N VAL A 29 -3.40 18.77 4.45
CA VAL A 29 -2.76 20.06 4.72
C VAL A 29 -1.80 20.48 3.61
N PRO A 30 -1.58 21.79 3.36
CA PRO A 30 -0.74 22.25 2.26
C PRO A 30 0.74 21.82 2.35
N SER A 31 1.25 21.56 3.56
CA SER A 31 2.63 21.16 3.79
C SER A 31 2.89 19.66 3.56
N GLY A 32 1.83 18.86 3.54
CA GLY A 32 1.99 17.41 3.57
C GLY A 32 2.28 16.82 2.20
N ARG A 33 2.92 15.65 2.25
CA ARG A 33 3.45 14.95 1.08
C ARG A 33 3.27 13.45 1.24
N VAL A 34 3.10 12.80 0.10
CA VAL A 34 3.15 11.34 -0.03
C VAL A 34 4.30 10.99 -0.96
N ASP A 35 5.21 10.16 -0.49
CA ASP A 35 6.25 9.53 -1.29
C ASP A 35 5.83 8.11 -1.65
N LEU A 36 5.74 7.84 -2.95
CA LEU A 36 5.46 6.52 -3.51
C LEU A 36 6.73 5.96 -4.16
N GLY A 37 7.35 4.97 -3.53
CA GLY A 37 8.52 4.26 -4.04
C GLY A 37 8.19 2.83 -4.43
N TRP A 38 8.93 2.26 -5.37
CA TRP A 38 8.85 0.82 -5.64
C TRP A 38 10.17 0.26 -6.11
N ARG A 39 10.37 -1.03 -5.87
CA ARG A 39 11.54 -1.79 -6.31
C ARG A 39 11.14 -3.23 -6.60
N THR A 40 11.94 -3.91 -7.41
CA THR A 40 11.83 -5.36 -7.57
C THR A 40 12.88 -6.07 -6.73
N GLN A 41 12.51 -7.21 -6.14
CA GLN A 41 13.40 -8.05 -5.34
C GLN A 41 13.28 -9.51 -5.78
N GLY A 42 14.28 -10.34 -5.46
CA GLY A 42 14.31 -11.76 -5.85
C GLY A 42 14.83 -12.01 -7.27
N ARG A 43 14.96 -13.29 -7.65
CA ARG A 43 15.46 -13.74 -8.96
C ARG A 43 14.39 -14.57 -9.69
N ARG A 44 14.34 -14.46 -11.02
CA ARG A 44 13.45 -15.21 -11.96
C ARG A 44 12.08 -15.54 -11.37
N ASP A 45 11.92 -16.77 -10.88
CA ASP A 45 10.66 -17.41 -10.46
C ASP A 45 10.16 -16.93 -9.08
N ALA A 46 10.99 -16.18 -8.34
CA ALA A 46 10.66 -15.60 -7.04
C ALA A 46 10.72 -14.07 -7.06
N ARG A 47 10.57 -13.44 -8.23
CA ARG A 47 10.56 -11.97 -8.31
C ARG A 47 9.32 -11.40 -7.65
N ARG A 48 9.53 -10.33 -6.89
CA ARG A 48 8.47 -9.60 -6.17
C ARG A 48 8.58 -8.11 -6.45
N LEU A 49 7.45 -7.44 -6.59
CA LEU A 49 7.34 -5.99 -6.50
C LEU A 49 7.15 -5.63 -5.03
N VAL A 50 7.98 -4.71 -4.55
CA VAL A 50 7.85 -4.11 -3.22
C VAL A 50 7.58 -2.62 -3.41
N LEU A 51 6.39 -2.19 -3.03
CA LEU A 51 5.92 -0.81 -3.10
C LEU A 51 5.86 -0.22 -1.70
N THR A 52 6.29 1.03 -1.56
CA THR A 52 6.33 1.75 -0.30
C THR A 52 5.54 3.05 -0.43
N TRP A 53 4.64 3.27 0.50
CA TRP A 53 3.90 4.52 0.70
C TRP A 53 4.39 5.16 1.99
N ARG A 54 4.80 6.43 1.92
CA ARG A 54 5.22 7.19 3.09
C ARG A 54 4.59 8.57 3.11
N GLU A 55 3.88 8.86 4.17
CA GLU A 55 3.36 10.20 4.42
C GLU A 55 4.34 11.02 5.27
N SER A 56 4.39 12.32 5.01
CA SER A 56 5.16 13.27 5.81
C SER A 56 4.58 14.68 5.75
N GLY A 57 4.97 15.54 6.69
CA GLY A 57 4.53 16.95 6.73
C GLY A 57 3.04 17.15 6.99
N GLY A 58 2.34 16.08 7.40
CA GLY A 58 0.93 16.06 7.75
C GLY A 58 0.65 16.35 9.23
N PRO A 59 -0.63 16.37 9.63
CA PRO A 59 -1.01 16.37 11.03
C PRO A 59 -0.50 15.09 11.73
N GLN A 60 -0.31 15.17 13.06
CA GLN A 60 0.11 14.01 13.84
C GLN A 60 -0.91 12.88 13.72
N VAL A 61 -0.43 11.71 13.30
CA VAL A 61 -1.28 10.53 13.12
C VAL A 61 -1.35 9.77 14.44
N ALA A 62 -2.56 9.50 14.90
CA ALA A 62 -2.83 8.55 15.98
C ALA A 62 -3.38 7.23 15.39
N PRO A 63 -3.05 6.07 15.98
CA PRO A 63 -3.69 4.81 15.60
C PRO A 63 -5.21 4.93 15.74
N PRO A 64 -6.00 4.55 14.72
CA PRO A 64 -7.44 4.70 14.80
C PRO A 64 -8.05 3.70 15.80
N ASP A 65 -9.03 4.16 16.60
CA ASP A 65 -9.78 3.33 17.58
C ASP A 65 -10.57 2.18 16.94
N ARG A 66 -10.86 2.32 15.64
CA ARG A 66 -11.50 1.28 14.83
C ARG A 66 -10.65 1.02 13.60
N HIS A 67 -10.44 -0.26 13.28
CA HIS A 67 -9.85 -0.64 11.99
C HIS A 67 -10.81 -0.27 10.84
N GLY A 68 -10.69 0.95 10.31
CA GLY A 68 -11.48 1.42 9.18
C GLY A 68 -11.15 0.71 7.85
N PHE A 69 -12.21 0.29 7.15
CA PHE A 69 -12.44 -0.01 5.72
C PHE A 69 -11.38 -0.74 4.85
N GLY A 70 -10.11 -0.36 4.85
CA GLY A 70 -9.06 -1.05 4.07
C GLY A 70 -8.70 -2.44 4.62
N SER A 71 -8.86 -2.63 5.93
CA SER A 71 -8.52 -3.86 6.68
C SER A 71 -9.30 -5.12 6.22
N ILE A 72 -10.49 -4.96 5.62
CA ILE A 72 -11.36 -6.06 5.15
C ILE A 72 -11.16 -6.36 3.66
N LEU A 73 -10.93 -5.34 2.82
CA LEU A 73 -10.62 -5.51 1.40
C LEU A 73 -9.21 -6.07 1.19
N ILE A 74 -8.24 -5.63 2.00
CA ILE A 74 -6.89 -6.21 2.02
C ILE A 74 -6.98 -7.68 2.42
N ARG A 75 -7.68 -8.06 3.49
CA ARG A 75 -7.80 -9.49 3.89
C ARG A 75 -8.53 -10.36 2.86
N ARG A 76 -9.59 -9.87 2.19
CA ARG A 76 -10.35 -10.67 1.19
C ARG A 76 -9.72 -10.72 -0.19
N SER A 77 -9.00 -9.68 -0.60
CA SER A 77 -8.24 -9.67 -1.86
C SER A 77 -6.90 -10.41 -1.73
N LEU A 78 -6.23 -10.32 -0.56
CA LEU A 78 -5.02 -11.10 -0.23
C LEU A 78 -5.29 -12.61 -0.15
N ALA A 79 -6.50 -13.05 0.22
CA ALA A 79 -6.85 -14.46 0.21
C ALA A 79 -6.88 -15.07 -1.22
N LYS A 80 -7.06 -14.23 -2.26
CA LYS A 80 -7.00 -14.67 -3.66
C LYS A 80 -5.62 -14.44 -4.30
N VAL A 81 -4.86 -13.46 -3.83
CA VAL A 81 -3.45 -13.26 -4.22
C VAL A 81 -2.56 -13.95 -3.18
N ILE A 82 -2.43 -15.28 -3.34
CA ILE A 82 -1.86 -16.29 -2.42
C ILE A 82 -0.45 -15.98 -1.84
N SER A 83 0.19 -14.86 -2.18
CA SER A 83 1.54 -14.53 -1.69
C SER A 83 1.85 -13.04 -1.54
N SER A 84 0.85 -12.18 -1.32
CA SER A 84 1.09 -10.75 -1.07
C SER A 84 1.19 -10.45 0.42
N GLU A 85 2.14 -9.58 0.80
CA GLU A 85 2.38 -9.16 2.18
C GLU A 85 2.15 -7.65 2.29
N VAL A 86 1.54 -7.20 3.39
CA VAL A 86 1.27 -5.78 3.64
C VAL A 86 1.66 -5.42 5.06
N THR A 87 2.58 -4.47 5.20
CA THR A 87 2.89 -3.78 6.45
C THR A 87 2.19 -2.44 6.45
N HIS A 88 1.58 -2.05 7.57
CA HIS A 88 0.89 -0.78 7.72
C HIS A 88 1.12 -0.23 9.13
N GLU A 89 1.68 0.95 9.23
CA GLU A 89 2.10 1.58 10.48
C GLU A 89 1.58 3.02 10.55
N PHE A 90 1.00 3.36 11.69
CA PHE A 90 0.61 4.73 12.02
C PHE A 90 1.73 5.34 12.85
N ARG A 91 2.58 6.16 12.22
CA ARG A 91 3.69 6.85 12.90
C ARG A 91 3.33 8.31 13.16
N PRO A 92 3.85 8.95 14.22
CA PRO A 92 3.54 10.35 14.51
C PRO A 92 3.80 11.31 13.33
N GLU A 93 4.80 11.01 12.51
CA GLU A 93 5.17 11.78 11.32
C GLU A 93 4.28 11.53 10.09
N GLY A 94 3.46 10.47 10.10
CA GLY A 94 2.65 10.06 8.96
C GLY A 94 2.40 8.55 8.89
N VAL A 95 1.48 8.15 8.03
CA VAL A 95 1.25 6.74 7.70
C VAL A 95 2.39 6.17 6.85
N PHE A 96 2.81 4.96 7.17
CA PHE A 96 3.73 4.15 6.37
C PHE A 96 3.06 2.85 5.96
N ALA A 97 3.17 2.46 4.69
CA ALA A 97 2.77 1.15 4.22
C ALA A 97 3.81 0.55 3.27
N GLU A 98 4.02 -0.76 3.39
CA GLU A 98 4.81 -1.55 2.45
C GLU A 98 3.94 -2.68 1.90
N ILE A 99 3.89 -2.83 0.58
CA ILE A 99 3.08 -3.82 -0.12
C ILE A 99 4.03 -4.65 -0.99
N SER A 100 4.12 -5.94 -0.71
CA SER A 100 4.90 -6.88 -1.49
C SER A 100 3.98 -7.84 -2.25
N MET A 101 4.21 -8.03 -3.54
CA MET A 101 3.43 -8.94 -4.39
C MET A 101 4.33 -9.70 -5.39
N PRO A 102 4.05 -10.97 -5.70
CA PRO A 102 4.82 -11.71 -6.68
C PRO A 102 4.62 -11.13 -8.08
N LEU A 103 5.68 -11.15 -8.90
CA LEU A 103 5.63 -10.76 -10.30
C LEU A 103 5.65 -12.01 -11.17
N GLU A 104 4.71 -12.11 -12.10
CA GLU A 104 4.69 -13.18 -13.10
C GLU A 104 5.76 -12.92 -14.17
N GLU A 105 6.33 -13.98 -14.75
CA GLU A 105 7.13 -13.80 -15.95
C GLU A 105 6.24 -13.44 -17.14
N LEU A 106 6.71 -12.55 -18.02
CA LEU A 106 6.11 -12.45 -19.34
C LEU A 106 6.44 -13.76 -20.07
N SER A 107 5.47 -14.67 -20.16
CA SER A 107 5.48 -15.66 -21.21
C SER A 107 5.49 -14.89 -22.54
N LYS A 108 6.59 -14.99 -23.28
CA LYS A 108 6.71 -14.48 -24.64
C LYS A 108 5.75 -15.19 -25.58
#